data_AF-W3VAA9-F1
#
_entry.id   AF-W3VAA9-F1
#
_cell.length_a   1.000
_cell.length_b   1.000
_cell.length_c   1.000
_cell.angle_alpha   90.00
_cell.angle_beta   90.00
_cell.angle_gamma   90.00
#
_symmetry.space_group_name_H-M   'P 1'
#
loop_
_entity.id
_entity.type
_entity.pdbx_description
1 polymer ?
#
loop_
_entity_poly.entity_id
_entity_poly.type
_entity_poly.pdbx_seq_one_letter_code
_entity_poly.pdbx_strand_id
1 'polypeptide(L)'
;MNTKEIVENWVKEKKSLYFFLPDGPYGRPFDNQYIIEKIEETSEGFNIIFSDEIALRFLGEINITDEGYNLTISDFTKCIFEIRSRIFKSYTEGQVVLSGF
;
A
#
# COMPACT_ATOMS: atom_id res chain seq x y z
N MET A 1 -11.78 -13.21 4.20
CA MET A 1 -11.94 -12.08 3.27
C MET A 1 -10.72 -12.08 2.37
N ASN A 2 -10.91 -11.75 1.10
CA ASN A 2 -9.78 -11.58 0.19
C ASN A 2 -9.00 -10.30 0.59
N THR A 3 -7.67 -10.34 0.52
CA THR A 3 -6.75 -9.23 0.78
C THR A 3 -7.23 -7.92 0.14
N LYS A 4 -7.67 -7.99 -1.12
CA LYS A 4 -8.25 -6.86 -1.85
C LYS A 4 -9.49 -6.29 -1.18
N GLU A 5 -10.44 -7.13 -0.78
CA GLU A 5 -11.70 -6.69 -0.18
C GLU A 5 -11.46 -5.94 1.15
N ILE A 6 -10.44 -6.36 1.91
CA ILE A 6 -10.08 -5.67 3.15
C ILE A 6 -9.61 -4.24 2.84
N VAL A 7 -8.68 -4.09 1.88
CA VAL A 7 -8.15 -2.77 1.49
C VAL A 7 -9.24 -1.90 0.87
N GLU A 8 -10.08 -2.47 0.00
CA GLU A 8 -11.22 -1.76 -0.62
C GLU A 8 -12.25 -1.30 0.41
N ASN A 9 -12.56 -2.12 1.41
CA ASN A 9 -13.48 -1.71 2.47
C ASN A 9 -12.87 -0.64 3.38
N TRP A 10 -11.59 -0.78 3.71
CA TRP A 10 -10.89 0.20 4.53
C TRP A 10 -10.83 1.58 3.84
N VAL A 11 -10.58 1.63 2.53
CA VAL A 11 -10.44 2.90 1.80
C VAL A 11 -11.76 3.64 1.59
N LYS A 12 -12.91 2.96 1.58
CA LYS A 12 -14.23 3.60 1.36
C LYS A 12 -14.52 4.73 2.34
N GLU A 13 -14.02 4.61 3.56
CA GLU A 13 -14.22 5.57 4.64
C GLU A 13 -13.14 6.67 4.68
N LYS A 14 -12.19 6.67 3.73
CA LYS A 14 -11.01 7.56 3.74
C LYS A 14 -11.05 8.52 2.56
N LYS A 15 -10.77 9.80 2.81
CA LYS A 15 -10.68 10.84 1.77
C LYS A 15 -9.27 10.95 1.20
N SER A 16 -8.27 10.71 2.03
CA SER A 16 -6.87 10.72 1.64
C SER A 16 -6.05 9.86 2.60
N LEU A 17 -4.85 9.49 2.18
CA LEU A 17 -3.92 8.74 3.01
C LEU A 17 -2.47 9.18 2.79
N TYR A 18 -1.60 8.79 3.71
CA TYR A 18 -0.17 8.66 3.45
C TYR A 18 0.25 7.22 3.75
N PHE A 19 1.46 6.85 3.35
CA PHE A 19 1.98 5.51 3.61
C PHE A 19 3.44 5.53 4.07
N PHE A 20 3.78 4.52 4.86
CA PHE A 20 5.13 4.22 5.29
C PHE A 20 5.61 2.98 4.57
N LEU A 21 6.79 3.09 3.99
CA LEU A 21 7.55 1.97 3.48
C LEU A 21 8.32 1.31 4.63
N PRO A 22 8.88 0.10 4.44
CA PRO A 22 9.66 -0.57 5.47
C PRO A 22 10.83 0.26 6.02
N ASP A 23 11.37 1.20 5.23
CA ASP A 23 12.46 2.08 5.61
C ASP A 23 12.02 3.51 6.00
N GLY A 24 10.71 3.73 6.18
CA GLY A 24 10.14 4.98 6.67
C GLY A 24 9.15 5.64 5.71
N PRO A 25 8.74 6.90 6.00
CA PRO A 25 7.75 7.60 5.19
C PRO A 25 8.29 7.93 3.80
N TYR A 26 7.44 7.80 2.79
CA TYR A 26 7.74 8.36 1.47
C TYR A 26 7.37 9.85 1.43
N GLY A 27 8.40 10.69 1.39
CA GLY A 27 8.26 12.13 1.46
C GLY A 27 7.85 12.61 2.85
N ARG A 28 7.13 13.74 2.94
CA ARG A 28 6.72 14.32 4.23
C ARG A 28 5.28 13.93 4.55
N PRO A 29 5.01 13.20 5.65
CA PRO A 29 3.65 12.95 6.10
C PRO A 29 2.87 14.27 6.23
N PHE A 30 1.57 14.24 5.92
CA PHE A 30 0.66 15.40 5.86
C PHE A 30 0.85 16.37 4.69
N ASP A 31 2.08 16.56 4.18
CA ASP A 31 2.34 17.33 2.96
C ASP A 31 2.04 16.52 1.69
N ASN A 32 2.22 15.20 1.76
CA ASN A 32 1.98 14.26 0.67
C ASN A 32 0.78 13.38 1.00
N GLN A 33 -0.37 13.74 0.44
CA GLN A 33 -1.60 12.97 0.55
C GLN A 33 -1.92 12.30 -0.77
N TYR A 34 -2.25 11.02 -0.71
CA TYR A 34 -2.54 10.18 -1.85
C TYR A 34 -3.97 9.67 -1.80
N ILE A 35 -4.51 9.35 -2.96
CA ILE A 35 -5.78 8.65 -3.13
C ILE A 35 -5.48 7.29 -3.74
N ILE A 36 -6.11 6.22 -3.27
CA ILE A 36 -6.05 4.93 -3.96
C ILE A 36 -6.98 5.01 -5.16
N GLU A 37 -6.42 4.91 -6.36
CA GLU A 37 -7.19 4.91 -7.61
C GLU A 37 -7.66 3.51 -7.97
N LYS A 38 -6.85 2.49 -7.66
CA LYS A 38 -7.15 1.11 -8.04
C LYS A 38 -6.45 0.10 -7.14
N ILE A 39 -7.13 -1.01 -6.88
CA ILE A 39 -6.56 -2.19 -6.24
C ILE A 39 -6.75 -3.37 -7.20
N GLU A 40 -5.65 -4.01 -7.57
CA GLU A 40 -5.64 -5.13 -8.51
C GLU A 40 -5.11 -6.39 -7.85
N GLU A 41 -5.88 -7.46 -7.90
CA GLU A 41 -5.34 -8.80 -7.63
C GLU A 41 -4.58 -9.30 -8.84
N THR A 42 -3.50 -10.01 -8.57
CA THR A 42 -2.68 -10.69 -9.56
C THR A 42 -2.51 -12.15 -9.16
N SER A 43 -2.02 -12.99 -10.06
CA SER A 43 -1.69 -14.38 -9.72
C SER A 43 -0.59 -14.52 -8.67
N GLU A 44 0.20 -13.46 -8.43
CA GLU A 44 1.38 -13.50 -7.56
C GLU A 44 1.20 -12.68 -6.27
N GLY A 45 0.04 -12.02 -6.08
CA GLY A 45 -0.22 -11.12 -4.95
C GLY A 45 -1.18 -10.02 -5.35
N PHE A 46 -0.93 -8.76 -4.95
CA PHE A 46 -1.82 -7.63 -5.29
C PHE A 46 -1.06 -6.31 -5.44
N ASN A 47 -1.68 -5.39 -6.17
CA ASN A 47 -1.17 -4.05 -6.41
C ASN A 47 -2.12 -3.00 -5.83
N ILE A 48 -1.56 -1.98 -5.20
CA ILE A 48 -2.25 -0.75 -4.85
C ILE A 48 -1.70 0.36 -5.72
N ILE A 49 -2.56 0.99 -6.48
CA ILE A 49 -2.23 2.10 -7.38
C ILE A 49 -2.81 3.36 -6.76
N PHE A 50 -1.93 4.33 -6.54
CA PHE A 50 -2.25 5.62 -5.95
C PHE A 50 -2.26 6.70 -7.03
N SER A 51 -2.75 7.88 -6.66
CA SER A 51 -2.57 9.10 -7.45
C SER A 51 -1.08 9.37 -7.76
N ASP A 52 -0.85 10.22 -8.76
CA ASP A 52 0.51 10.65 -9.17
C ASP A 52 1.40 9.53 -9.74
N GLU A 53 0.78 8.51 -10.34
CA GLU A 53 1.45 7.36 -10.95
C GLU A 53 2.34 6.57 -9.97
N ILE A 54 1.91 6.51 -8.70
CA ILE A 54 2.59 5.74 -7.66
C ILE A 54 1.91 4.37 -7.53
N ALA A 55 2.71 3.31 -7.37
CA ALA A 55 2.19 1.99 -7.10
C ALA A 55 3.01 1.24 -6.06
N LEU A 56 2.32 0.44 -5.24
CA LEU A 56 2.91 -0.57 -4.37
C LEU A 56 2.43 -1.94 -4.84
N ARG A 57 3.39 -2.78 -5.24
CA ARG A 57 3.13 -4.16 -5.66
C ARG A 57 3.62 -5.11 -4.61
N PHE A 58 2.72 -5.95 -4.11
CA PHE A 58 3.03 -6.96 -3.11
C PHE A 58 2.97 -8.33 -3.75
N LEU A 59 4.05 -9.10 -3.59
CA LEU A 59 4.19 -10.46 -4.10
C LEU A 59 4.29 -11.44 -2.94
N GLY A 60 3.72 -12.63 -3.13
CA GLY A 60 3.71 -13.71 -2.15
C GLY A 60 2.48 -13.71 -1.26
N GLU A 61 2.58 -14.47 -0.16
CA GLU A 61 1.55 -14.47 0.88
C GLU A 61 1.57 -13.13 1.61
N ILE A 62 0.41 -12.58 1.91
CA ILE A 62 0.28 -11.25 2.51
C ILE A 62 -0.69 -11.35 3.67
N ASN A 63 -0.32 -10.73 4.78
CA ASN A 63 -1.21 -10.50 5.89
C ASN A 63 -1.61 -9.02 5.94
N ILE A 64 -2.89 -8.75 6.18
CA ILE A 64 -3.42 -7.39 6.34
C ILE A 64 -4.10 -7.27 7.69
N THR A 65 -3.67 -6.27 8.45
CA THR A 65 -4.26 -5.92 9.75
C THR A 65 -4.88 -4.53 9.68
N ASP A 66 -6.20 -4.46 9.93
CA ASP A 66 -6.95 -3.20 10.04
C ASP A 66 -6.97 -2.72 11.50
N GLU A 67 -6.39 -1.56 11.75
CA GLU A 67 -6.32 -0.89 13.06
C GLU A 67 -7.22 0.36 13.10
N GLY A 68 -8.19 0.46 12.20
CA GLY A 68 -9.13 1.57 12.07
C GLY A 68 -8.56 2.75 11.29
N TYR A 69 -7.56 3.44 11.83
CA TYR A 69 -6.88 4.55 11.13
C TYR A 69 -5.72 4.11 10.27
N ASN A 70 -5.16 2.93 10.58
CA ASN A 70 -4.04 2.35 9.86
C ASN A 70 -4.45 1.01 9.25
N LEU A 71 -3.87 0.70 8.10
CA LEU A 71 -3.88 -0.61 7.48
C LEU A 71 -2.44 -1.08 7.34
N THR A 72 -2.07 -2.12 8.08
CA THR A 72 -0.71 -2.68 8.06
C THR A 72 -0.68 -3.90 7.14
N ILE A 73 0.24 -3.87 6.20
CA ILE A 73 0.49 -4.94 5.21
C ILE A 73 1.84 -5.56 5.56
N SER A 74 1.84 -6.85 5.89
CA SER A 74 3.01 -7.62 6.34
C SER A 74 3.15 -8.95 5.59
N ASP A 75 4.24 -9.65 5.88
CA ASP A 75 4.53 -11.03 5.46
C ASP A 75 4.68 -11.27 3.95
N PHE A 76 4.60 -10.19 3.15
CA PHE A 76 4.92 -10.24 1.73
C PHE A 76 6.33 -10.76 1.49
N THR A 77 6.49 -11.58 0.46
CA THR A 77 7.82 -12.00 -0.03
C THR A 77 8.58 -10.82 -0.63
N LYS A 78 7.85 -9.93 -1.32
CA LYS A 78 8.43 -8.72 -1.91
C LYS A 78 7.42 -7.60 -2.01
N CYS A 79 7.80 -6.40 -1.61
CA CYS A 79 7.10 -5.15 -1.91
C CYS A 79 7.94 -4.36 -2.92
N ILE A 80 7.33 -3.93 -4.03
CA ILE A 80 7.95 -3.07 -5.04
C ILE A 80 7.24 -1.72 -5.00
N PHE A 81 8.02 -0.67 -4.79
CA PHE A 81 7.55 0.70 -4.84
C PHE A 81 7.94 1.32 -6.18
N GLU A 82 6.93 1.76 -6.93
CA GLU A 82 7.07 2.32 -8.27
C GLU A 82 6.55 3.74 -8.33
N ILE A 83 7.22 4.56 -9.17
CA ILE A 83 6.81 5.91 -9.50
C ILE A 83 6.92 6.06 -11.01
N ARG A 84 5.84 6.43 -11.69
CA ARG A 84 5.78 6.54 -13.17
C ARG A 84 6.26 5.28 -13.88
N SER A 85 5.79 4.12 -13.41
CA SER A 85 6.17 2.79 -13.89
C SER A 85 7.66 2.44 -13.79
N ARG A 86 8.45 3.19 -13.00
CA ARG A 86 9.84 2.87 -12.69
C ARG A 86 9.94 2.36 -11.27
N ILE A 87 10.63 1.24 -11.09
CA ILE A 87 10.96 0.71 -9.76
C ILE A 87 11.87 1.72 -9.06
N PHE A 88 11.37 2.30 -7.97
CA PHE A 88 12.12 3.21 -7.12
C PHE A 88 12.84 2.46 -6.02
N LYS A 89 12.13 1.54 -5.34
CA LYS A 89 12.67 0.68 -4.28
C LYS A 89 11.99 -0.69 -4.28
N SER A 90 12.64 -1.66 -3.64
CA SER A 90 12.04 -2.96 -3.34
C SER A 90 12.47 -3.45 -1.97
N TYR A 91 11.57 -4.15 -1.30
CA TYR A 91 11.75 -4.67 0.06
C TYR A 91 11.40 -6.15 0.09
N THR A 92 12.19 -6.94 0.82
CA THR A 92 11.94 -8.37 1.04
C THR A 92 11.60 -8.67 2.50
N GLU A 93 11.53 -7.63 3.33
CA GLU A 93 11.20 -7.72 4.76
C GLU A 93 10.56 -6.40 5.23
N GLY A 94 9.99 -6.44 6.43
CA GLY A 94 9.34 -5.29 7.08
C GLY A 94 7.85 -5.20 6.78
N GLN A 95 7.30 -4.00 6.97
CA GLN A 95 5.86 -3.74 6.86
C GLN A 95 5.61 -2.46 6.07
N VAL A 96 4.50 -2.42 5.35
CA VAL A 96 3.95 -1.20 4.78
C VAL A 96 2.73 -0.81 5.58
N VAL A 97 2.63 0.47 5.96
CA VAL A 97 1.49 0.99 6.71
C VAL A 97 0.80 2.07 5.87
N LEU A 98 -0.49 1.93 5.61
CA LEU A 98 -1.34 2.98 5.05
C LEU A 98 -2.07 3.67 6.20
N SER A 99 -2.06 5.00 6.25
CA SER A 99 -2.74 5.78 7.28
C SER A 99 -3.74 6.73 6.64
N GLY A 100 -5.04 6.52 6.89
CA GLY A 100 -6.14 7.19 6.20
C GLY A 100 -7.00 8.09 7.09
N PHE A 101 -7.45 9.22 6.52
CA PHE A 101 -8.22 10.29 7.19
C PHE A 101 -9.53 10.62 6.48
#